data_AF-A0A973N1F2-F1
#
_entry.id   AF-A0A973N1F2-F1
#
_cell.length_a   1.000
_cell.length_b   1.000
_cell.length_c   1.000
_cell.angle_alpha   90.00
_cell.angle_beta   90.00
_cell.angle_gamma   90.00
#
_symmetry.space_group_name_H-M   'P 1'
#
loop_
_entity.id
_entity.type
_entity.pdbx_description
1 polymer ?
#
loop_
_entity_poly.entity_id
_entity_poly.type
_entity_poly.pdbx_seq_one_letter_code
_entity_poly.pdbx_strand_id
1 'polypeptide(L)'
;ECGEARQMVWFADVTTEARPMMISSYTVPEASGQFCQRGGRFGSHSSNESMAPVYYKKMAFIAFFNAGVRALDIRDPYHPKEVGYFIPSITSATDKRCIPIEGGERCKVAIQTNNVETDDRGYIYIVDRANTGLHILELTGPARAAAGLPKN
;
A
#
# COMPACT_ATOMS: atom_id res chain seq x y z
N GLU A 1 9.12 1.88 -17.28
CA GLU A 1 8.39 1.71 -16.01
C GLU A 1 8.71 2.88 -15.12
N CYS A 2 7.79 3.25 -14.22
CA CYS A 2 7.88 4.48 -13.43
C CYS A 2 8.02 5.77 -14.27
N GLY A 3 7.38 5.83 -15.44
CA GLY A 3 7.32 7.07 -16.24
C GLY A 3 6.25 8.05 -15.75
N GLU A 4 5.41 7.63 -14.81
CA GLU A 4 4.36 8.44 -14.20
C GLU A 4 4.95 9.37 -13.11
N ALA A 5 4.19 10.41 -12.73
CA ALA A 5 4.54 11.23 -11.58
C ALA A 5 4.62 10.38 -10.30
N ARG A 6 5.51 10.75 -9.38
CA ARG A 6 5.64 10.05 -8.09
C ARG A 6 4.34 10.13 -7.30
N GLN A 7 3.75 8.97 -7.03
CA GLN A 7 2.55 8.84 -6.22
C GLN A 7 2.97 8.57 -4.77
N MET A 8 2.74 9.55 -3.90
CA MET A 8 3.11 9.50 -2.49
C MET A 8 1.87 9.44 -1.61
N VAL A 9 2.06 9.04 -0.35
CA VAL A 9 1.05 9.18 0.70
C VAL A 9 1.28 10.51 1.39
N TRP A 10 0.19 11.22 1.64
CA TRP A 10 0.18 12.60 2.10
C TRP A 10 -0.74 12.67 3.32
N PHE A 11 -0.23 13.14 4.46
CA PHE A 11 -1.02 13.32 5.67
C PHE A 11 -1.37 14.80 5.84
N ALA A 12 -2.66 15.09 5.85
CA ALA A 12 -3.18 16.43 6.06
C ALA A 12 -3.77 16.57 7.46
N ASP A 13 -3.36 17.60 8.20
CA ASP A 13 -4.08 18.07 9.37
C ASP A 13 -5.28 18.90 8.90
N VAL A 14 -6.47 18.47 9.29
CA VAL A 14 -7.76 19.11 8.96
C VAL A 14 -8.48 19.56 10.24
N THR A 15 -7.75 19.75 11.35
CA THR A 15 -8.32 20.22 12.63
C THR A 15 -9.02 21.58 12.48
N THR A 16 -8.49 22.44 11.59
CA THR A 16 -9.21 23.63 11.09
C THR A 16 -9.68 23.36 9.68
N GLU A 17 -10.96 23.02 9.49
CA GLU A 17 -11.53 22.61 8.20
C GLU A 17 -11.29 23.64 7.08
N ALA A 18 -11.31 24.94 7.41
CA ALA A 18 -11.06 26.01 6.45
C ALA A 18 -9.57 26.19 6.07
N ARG A 19 -8.65 25.48 6.73
CA ARG A 19 -7.19 25.61 6.56
C ARG A 19 -6.48 24.25 6.67
N PRO A 20 -6.73 23.30 5.76
CA PRO A 20 -6.00 22.04 5.77
C PRO A 20 -4.52 22.27 5.49
N MET A 21 -3.65 21.56 6.21
CA MET A 21 -2.20 21.66 6.04
C MET A 21 -1.57 20.29 5.87
N MET A 22 -0.67 20.16 4.91
CA MET A 22 0.15 18.97 4.77
C MET A 22 1.19 18.93 5.88
N ILE A 23 1.16 17.90 6.72
CA ILE A 23 2.04 17.77 7.89
C ILE A 23 3.15 16.74 7.70
N SER A 24 2.94 15.73 6.86
CA SER A 24 3.95 14.73 6.54
C SER A 24 3.64 13.98 5.24
N SER A 25 4.58 13.15 4.81
CA SER A 25 4.43 12.30 3.64
C SER A 25 5.16 10.98 3.83
N TYR A 26 4.74 9.96 3.09
CA TYR A 26 5.39 8.66 3.06
C TYR A 26 5.46 8.14 1.62
N THR A 27 6.57 7.46 1.29
CA THR A 27 6.71 6.70 0.04
C THR A 27 7.60 5.48 0.29
N VAL A 28 7.31 4.40 -0.42
CA VAL A 28 8.23 3.27 -0.51
C VAL A 28 9.49 3.72 -1.28
N PRO A 29 10.71 3.49 -0.77
CA PRO A 29 11.93 3.74 -1.53
C PRO A 29 12.01 2.78 -2.72
N GLU A 30 12.10 3.31 -3.94
CA GLU A 30 12.18 2.51 -5.18
C GLU A 30 13.26 1.42 -5.11
N ALA A 31 14.46 1.79 -4.65
CA ALA A 31 15.62 0.92 -4.54
C ALA A 31 15.44 -0.26 -3.55
N SER A 32 14.48 -0.19 -2.62
CA SER A 32 14.22 -1.27 -1.65
C SER A 32 13.67 -2.54 -2.29
N GLY A 33 13.11 -2.45 -3.49
CA GLY A 33 12.57 -3.59 -4.22
C GLY A 33 12.91 -3.62 -5.70
N GLN A 34 13.68 -2.65 -6.22
CA GLN A 34 13.87 -2.47 -7.67
C GLN A 34 12.52 -2.33 -8.38
N PHE A 35 11.62 -1.56 -7.79
CA PHE A 35 10.21 -1.52 -8.18
C PHE A 35 10.02 -0.97 -9.59
N CYS A 36 10.90 -0.10 -10.06
CA CYS A 36 10.85 0.35 -11.45
C CYS A 36 11.33 -0.72 -12.43
N GLN A 37 12.25 -1.61 -12.04
CA GLN A 37 12.69 -2.70 -12.90
C GLN A 37 11.71 -3.88 -12.90
N ARG A 38 10.94 -4.10 -11.82
CA ARG A 38 9.97 -5.21 -11.71
C ARG A 38 8.87 -5.19 -12.79
N GLY A 39 8.42 -4.01 -13.19
CA GLY A 39 7.32 -3.86 -14.14
C GLY A 39 6.00 -3.49 -13.50
N GLY A 40 5.07 -3.02 -14.33
CA GLY A 40 3.80 -2.46 -13.87
C GLY A 40 3.95 -1.12 -13.15
N ARG A 41 2.86 -0.63 -12.56
CA ARG A 41 2.86 0.66 -11.84
C ARG A 41 3.53 0.49 -10.47
N PHE A 42 4.15 1.57 -10.02
CA PHE A 42 4.79 1.71 -8.72
C PHE A 42 4.40 3.07 -8.13
N GLY A 43 3.79 3.06 -6.95
CA GLY A 43 3.25 4.26 -6.33
C GLY A 43 2.07 3.94 -5.43
N SER A 44 1.70 4.88 -4.54
CA SER A 44 0.48 4.78 -3.74
C SER A 44 -0.76 4.79 -4.65
N HIS A 45 -1.76 4.00 -4.30
CA HIS A 45 -3.01 3.93 -5.05
C HIS A 45 -4.26 4.13 -4.19
N SER A 46 -4.48 3.26 -3.19
CA SER A 46 -5.64 3.37 -2.29
C SER A 46 -5.22 3.20 -0.84
N SER A 47 -6.00 3.78 0.07
CA SER A 47 -5.94 3.48 1.51
C SER A 47 -7.08 2.54 1.90
N ASN A 48 -7.00 1.94 3.09
CA ASN A 48 -8.21 1.43 3.75
C ASN A 48 -9.12 2.61 4.11
N GLU A 49 -10.43 2.42 4.06
CA GLU A 49 -11.41 3.47 4.37
C GLU A 49 -12.13 3.19 5.69
N SER A 50 -12.14 1.94 6.14
CA SER A 50 -12.72 1.55 7.43
C SER A 50 -12.09 2.33 8.59
N MET A 51 -12.97 2.91 9.41
CA MET A 51 -12.64 3.57 10.67
C MET A 51 -12.90 2.65 11.87
N ALA A 52 -12.86 1.33 11.67
CA ALA A 52 -13.10 0.36 12.73
C ALA A 52 -12.11 0.57 13.91
N PRO A 53 -12.58 0.46 15.18
CA PRO A 53 -11.74 0.75 16.36
C PRO A 53 -10.44 -0.04 16.45
N VAL A 54 -10.39 -1.23 15.82
CA VAL A 54 -9.21 -2.10 15.79
C VAL A 54 -7.99 -1.39 15.21
N TYR A 55 -8.15 -0.48 14.23
CA TYR A 55 -7.05 0.25 13.57
C TYR A 55 -7.20 1.77 13.60
N TYR A 56 -8.39 2.29 13.91
CA TYR A 56 -8.66 3.73 13.94
C TYR A 56 -7.62 4.53 14.74
N LYS A 57 -7.11 5.61 14.14
CA LYS A 57 -6.04 6.50 14.67
C LYS A 57 -4.71 5.81 15.02
N LYS A 58 -4.54 4.53 14.69
CA LYS A 58 -3.33 3.75 15.00
C LYS A 58 -2.60 3.32 13.73
N MET A 59 -3.35 2.81 12.76
CA MET A 59 -2.80 2.22 11.54
C MET A 59 -3.45 2.81 10.29
N ALA A 60 -2.66 2.98 9.24
CA ALA A 60 -3.14 3.14 7.86
C ALA A 60 -2.55 2.04 6.98
N PHE A 61 -3.36 1.46 6.11
CA PHE A 61 -2.95 0.47 5.13
C PHE A 61 -3.05 1.05 3.74
N ILE A 62 -1.97 0.99 2.97
CA ILE A 62 -1.89 1.62 1.66
C ILE A 62 -1.54 0.56 0.61
N ALA A 63 -2.39 0.40 -0.40
CA ALA A 63 -2.07 -0.34 -1.62
C ALA A 63 -1.06 0.47 -2.45
N PHE A 64 0.03 -0.18 -2.83
CA PHE A 64 1.21 0.44 -3.45
C PHE A 64 1.61 -0.27 -4.76
N PHE A 65 0.63 -0.72 -5.55
CA PHE A 65 0.81 -1.47 -6.79
C PHE A 65 1.83 -2.60 -6.66
N ASN A 66 2.92 -2.58 -7.44
CA ASN A 66 3.94 -3.62 -7.46
C ASN A 66 4.79 -3.69 -6.18
N ALA A 67 4.60 -2.73 -5.27
CA ALA A 67 5.13 -2.72 -3.92
C ALA A 67 4.14 -3.28 -2.89
N GLY A 68 3.03 -3.92 -3.32
CA GLY A 68 2.10 -4.63 -2.45
C GLY A 68 1.30 -3.70 -1.53
N VAL A 69 0.96 -4.16 -0.33
CA VAL A 69 0.34 -3.35 0.71
C VAL A 69 1.38 -2.92 1.76
N ARG A 70 1.23 -1.70 2.27
CA ARG A 70 2.07 -1.11 3.33
C ARG A 70 1.24 -0.85 4.57
N ALA A 71 1.72 -1.26 5.74
CA ALA A 71 1.13 -0.97 7.03
C ALA A 71 1.93 0.13 7.71
N LEU A 72 1.30 1.29 7.90
CA LEU A 72 1.87 2.48 8.51
C LEU A 72 1.32 2.64 9.93
N ASP A 73 2.20 2.77 10.91
CA ASP A 73 1.87 3.31 12.23
C ASP A 73 1.73 4.84 12.10
N ILE A 74 0.55 5.35 12.41
CA ILE A 74 0.16 6.74 12.24
C ILE A 74 -0.17 7.44 13.57
N ARG A 75 0.21 6.83 14.70
CA ARG A 75 -0.02 7.42 16.03
C ARG A 75 0.72 8.75 16.22
N ASP A 76 1.86 8.91 15.54
CA ASP A 76 2.48 10.20 15.28
C ASP A 76 2.27 10.56 13.80
N PRO A 77 1.26 11.38 13.45
CA PRO A 77 0.97 11.71 12.06
C PRO A 77 2.01 12.67 11.44
N TYR A 78 2.92 13.25 12.23
CA TYR A 78 4.05 14.02 11.73
C TYR A 78 5.21 13.12 11.26
N HIS A 79 5.29 11.88 11.78
CA HIS A 79 6.33 10.91 11.44
C HIS A 79 5.74 9.50 11.20
N PRO A 80 4.88 9.33 10.18
CA PRO A 80 4.30 8.03 9.86
C PRO A 80 5.40 7.00 9.57
N LYS A 81 5.29 5.82 10.18
CA LYS A 81 6.34 4.78 10.12
C LYS A 81 5.79 3.49 9.52
N GLU A 82 6.43 2.96 8.48
CA GLU A 82 6.14 1.61 8.02
C GLU A 82 6.57 0.58 9.08
N VAL A 83 5.61 -0.28 9.47
CA VAL A 83 5.83 -1.36 10.45
C VAL A 83 5.64 -2.75 9.85
N GLY A 84 5.17 -2.84 8.61
CA GLY A 84 5.04 -4.09 7.88
C GLY A 84 4.60 -3.89 6.44
N TYR A 85 4.80 -4.92 5.62
CA TYR A 85 4.32 -4.95 4.25
C TYR A 85 4.03 -6.39 3.83
N PHE A 86 3.23 -6.55 2.77
CA PHE A 86 3.05 -7.82 2.09
C PHE A 86 3.00 -7.57 0.58
N ILE A 87 3.83 -8.31 -0.16
CA ILE A 87 3.85 -8.28 -1.63
C ILE A 87 3.41 -9.68 -2.09
N PRO A 88 2.25 -9.80 -2.75
CA PRO A 88 1.83 -11.06 -3.34
C PRO A 88 2.90 -11.66 -4.26
N SER A 89 3.01 -12.99 -4.26
CA SER A 89 3.84 -13.70 -5.23
C SER A 89 3.17 -13.71 -6.60
N ILE A 90 3.97 -13.61 -7.66
CA ILE A 90 3.50 -13.86 -9.03
C ILE A 90 3.08 -15.33 -9.15
N THR A 91 1.94 -15.57 -9.78
CA THR A 91 1.41 -16.91 -10.08
C THR A 91 1.25 -17.08 -11.59
N SER A 92 0.95 -18.31 -12.04
CA SER A 92 0.61 -18.59 -13.45
C SER A 92 -0.62 -17.83 -13.95
N ALA A 93 -1.49 -17.39 -13.04
CA ALA A 93 -2.68 -16.59 -13.36
C ALA A 93 -2.39 -15.08 -13.41
N THR A 94 -1.20 -14.64 -12.99
CA THR A 94 -0.88 -13.20 -12.95
C THR A 94 -0.71 -12.64 -14.36
N ASP A 95 -1.52 -11.64 -14.70
CA ASP A 95 -1.57 -11.04 -16.02
C ASP A 95 -0.37 -10.14 -16.31
N LYS A 96 -0.04 -10.03 -17.59
CA LYS A 96 0.95 -9.08 -18.09
C LYS A 96 0.46 -7.64 -17.94
N ARG A 97 1.35 -6.73 -17.60
CA ARG A 97 1.20 -5.27 -17.65
C ARG A 97 2.10 -4.73 -18.76
N CYS A 98 1.48 -4.07 -19.73
CA CYS A 98 2.15 -3.54 -20.91
C CYS A 98 2.19 -2.02 -20.84
N ILE A 99 3.32 -1.46 -21.26
CA ILE A 99 3.47 -0.02 -21.45
C ILE A 99 3.78 0.26 -22.93
N PRO A 100 3.25 1.35 -23.50
CA PRO A 100 3.64 1.76 -24.85
C PRO A 100 5.11 2.16 -24.87
N ILE A 101 5.80 1.77 -25.94
CA ILE A 101 7.16 2.19 -26.27
C ILE A 101 7.21 2.59 -27.74
N GLU A 102 8.26 3.27 -28.17
CA GLU A 102 8.47 3.54 -29.59
C GLU A 102 8.50 2.21 -30.37
N GLY A 103 7.60 2.07 -31.36
CA GLY A 103 7.51 0.87 -32.18
C GLY A 103 6.76 -0.32 -31.57
N GLY A 104 6.07 -0.18 -30.42
CA GLY A 104 5.22 -1.26 -29.90
C GLY A 104 4.87 -1.14 -28.42
N GLU A 105 4.78 -2.29 -27.74
CA GLU A 105 4.56 -2.37 -26.30
C GLU A 105 5.61 -3.25 -25.62
N ARG A 106 5.93 -2.92 -24.37
CA ARG A 106 6.75 -3.76 -23.50
C ARG A 106 5.89 -4.28 -22.37
N CYS A 107 5.73 -5.60 -22.31
CA CYS A 107 4.94 -6.27 -21.31
C CYS A 107 5.80 -6.98 -20.25
N LYS A 108 5.42 -6.87 -18.98
CA LYS A 108 6.00 -7.63 -17.87
C LYS A 108 4.91 -8.26 -17.02
N VAL A 109 5.18 -9.42 -16.44
CA VAL A 109 4.30 -10.02 -15.43
C VAL A 109 4.69 -9.44 -14.08
N ALA A 110 3.77 -8.70 -13.46
CA ALA A 110 4.00 -8.04 -12.19
C ALA A 110 2.68 -7.89 -11.44
N ILE A 111 2.72 -8.09 -10.13
CA ILE A 111 1.58 -7.84 -9.24
C ILE A 111 1.21 -6.35 -9.28
N GLN A 112 -0.06 -6.06 -9.03
CA GLN A 112 -0.64 -4.73 -8.97
C GLN A 112 -1.69 -4.70 -7.84
N THR A 113 -1.24 -4.73 -6.59
CA THR A 113 -2.13 -4.57 -5.44
C THR A 113 -2.81 -3.21 -5.54
N ASN A 114 -4.12 -3.23 -5.78
CA ASN A 114 -4.88 -2.07 -6.23
C ASN A 114 -5.78 -1.52 -5.12
N ASN A 115 -6.39 -2.40 -4.33
CA ASN A 115 -7.21 -1.97 -3.20
C ASN A 115 -6.80 -2.70 -1.93
N VAL A 116 -7.05 -2.04 -0.81
CA VAL A 116 -6.91 -2.56 0.54
C VAL A 116 -8.10 -2.11 1.38
N GLU A 117 -8.64 -3.00 2.20
CA GLU A 117 -9.64 -2.68 3.22
C GLU A 117 -9.42 -3.54 4.48
N THR A 118 -10.02 -3.15 5.59
CA THR A 118 -9.92 -3.83 6.88
C THR A 118 -11.30 -4.04 7.51
N ASP A 119 -11.40 -5.03 8.39
CA ASP A 119 -12.60 -5.25 9.21
C ASP A 119 -12.32 -5.11 10.71
N ASP A 120 -13.37 -5.24 11.51
CA ASP A 120 -13.34 -5.14 12.98
C ASP A 120 -12.61 -6.31 13.67
N ARG A 121 -12.47 -7.45 12.98
CA ARG A 121 -11.69 -8.62 13.45
C ARG A 121 -10.19 -8.41 13.34
N GLY A 122 -9.75 -7.37 12.62
CA GLY A 122 -8.34 -7.09 12.36
C GLY A 122 -7.79 -7.83 11.15
N TYR A 123 -8.65 -8.29 10.24
CA TYR A 123 -8.20 -8.78 8.94
C TYR A 123 -8.00 -7.63 7.96
N ILE A 124 -7.01 -7.82 7.08
CA ILE A 124 -6.64 -6.88 6.03
C ILE A 124 -6.86 -7.60 4.69
N TYR A 125 -7.75 -7.07 3.88
CA TYR A 125 -8.14 -7.59 2.58
C TYR A 125 -7.44 -6.80 1.50
N ILE A 126 -6.65 -7.46 0.65
CA ILE A 126 -6.01 -6.81 -0.49
C ILE A 126 -6.41 -7.51 -1.78
N VAL A 127 -6.69 -6.72 -2.82
CA VAL A 127 -7.01 -7.25 -4.15
C VAL A 127 -6.03 -6.75 -5.19
N ASP A 128 -5.61 -7.69 -6.03
CA ASP A 128 -4.68 -7.45 -7.12
C ASP A 128 -5.39 -7.32 -8.47
N ARG A 129 -5.12 -6.23 -9.21
CA ARG A 129 -5.73 -6.00 -10.54
C ARG A 129 -4.99 -6.66 -11.71
N ALA A 130 -3.91 -7.38 -11.43
CA ALA A 130 -3.20 -8.23 -12.36
C ALA A 130 -3.55 -9.70 -12.13
N ASN A 131 -4.76 -9.99 -11.61
CA ASN A 131 -5.32 -11.34 -11.51
C ASN A 131 -4.56 -12.28 -10.54
N THR A 132 -3.78 -11.72 -9.59
CA THR A 132 -3.19 -12.50 -8.49
C THR A 132 -4.22 -12.87 -7.40
N GLY A 133 -5.39 -12.22 -7.40
CA GLY A 133 -6.54 -12.58 -6.56
C GLY A 133 -6.73 -11.69 -5.33
N LEU A 134 -7.46 -12.21 -4.34
CA LEU A 134 -7.71 -11.62 -3.03
C LEU A 134 -6.81 -12.32 -1.99
N HIS A 135 -6.13 -11.54 -1.16
CA HIS A 135 -5.43 -12.06 0.02
C HIS A 135 -6.06 -11.49 1.29
N ILE A 136 -6.19 -12.37 2.30
CA ILE A 136 -6.61 -12.00 3.65
C ILE A 136 -5.38 -12.12 4.54
N LEU A 137 -4.99 -11.01 5.14
CA LEU A 137 -3.78 -10.88 5.92
C LEU A 137 -4.13 -10.52 7.36
N GLU A 138 -3.20 -10.76 8.27
CA GLU A 138 -3.24 -10.24 9.64
C GLU A 138 -1.88 -9.65 10.01
N LEU A 139 -1.87 -8.66 10.91
CA LEU A 139 -0.62 -8.16 11.47
C LEU A 139 0.01 -9.19 12.40
N THR A 140 1.34 -9.29 12.33
CA THR A 140 2.16 -10.14 13.20
C THR A 140 3.27 -9.34 13.89
N GLY A 141 3.88 -9.92 14.92
CA GLY A 141 5.09 -9.38 15.56
C GLY A 141 4.98 -7.91 16.01
N PRO A 142 6.01 -7.09 15.78
CA PRO A 142 6.01 -5.67 16.16
C PRO A 142 4.87 -4.85 15.55
N ALA A 143 4.43 -5.16 14.32
CA ALA A 143 3.32 -4.46 13.68
C ALA A 143 2.01 -4.69 14.43
N ARG A 144 1.77 -5.94 14.85
CA ARG A 144 0.61 -6.30 15.67
C ARG A 144 0.61 -5.58 17.02
N ALA A 145 1.77 -5.48 17.65
CA ALA A 145 1.95 -4.74 18.89
C ALA A 145 1.71 -3.23 18.70
N ALA A 146 2.15 -2.63 17.59
CA ALA A 146 1.89 -1.22 17.27
C ALA A 146 0.40 -0.92 17.11
N ALA A 147 -0.37 -1.86 16.55
CA ALA A 147 -1.83 -1.76 16.45
C ALA A 147 -2.56 -1.96 17.80
N GLY A 148 -1.84 -2.33 18.87
CA GLY A 148 -2.40 -2.59 20.20
C GLY A 148 -3.20 -3.89 20.28
N LEU A 149 -2.89 -4.88 19.44
CA LEU A 149 -3.57 -6.17 19.40
C LEU A 149 -2.89 -7.19 20.33
N PRO A 150 -3.64 -8.13 20.95
CA PRO A 150 -3.07 -9.22 21.74
C PRO A 150 -2.08 -10.07 20.93
N LYS A 151 -1.10 -10.71 21.57
CA LYS A 151 -0.24 -11.68 20.87
C LYS A 151 -1.09 -12.86 20.35
N ASN A 152 -0.72 -13.36 19.16
CA ASN A 152 -1.26 -14.62 18.62
C ASN A 152 -0.68 -15.82 19.37
#